data_AF-A0A2V1AYW9-F1
#
_entry.id   AF-A0A2V1AYW9-F1
#
_cell.length_a   1.000
_cell.length_b   1.000
_cell.length_c   1.000
_cell.angle_alpha   90.00
_cell.angle_beta   90.00
_cell.angle_gamma   90.00
#
_symmetry.space_group_name_H-M   'P 1'
#
loop_
_entity.id
_entity.type
_entity.pdbx_description
1 polymer ?
#
loop_
_entity_poly.entity_id
_entity_poly.type
_entity_poly.pdbx_seq_one_letter_code
_entity_poly.pdbx_strand_id
1 'polypeptide(L)'
;MWPFGSQKSNKDVTDELPENLQEFYKEVSPTAHKLEKDSKDEKVANVLDRQNTQYSFEFDEFKREFSAQKSSAINCAELQAAVLKCYEGWSFFGVDNCSAEIKRGAKCNELQERAFQRLRYNECYSQKQCNAIRYVVDQLFTKNFGQLGENVNEESQVKFEYDLDQVFDRVWK
;
A
#
# COMPACT_ATOMS: atom_id res chain seq x y z
N MET A 1 -32.01 24.08 6.30
CA MET A 1 -32.34 23.78 4.89
C MET A 1 -31.21 24.34 4.04
N TRP A 2 -30.46 23.48 3.36
CA TRP A 2 -29.42 23.89 2.41
C TRP A 2 -30.08 24.23 1.06
N PRO A 3 -29.76 25.36 0.41
CA PRO A 3 -30.47 25.80 -0.79
C PRO A 3 -29.70 25.37 -2.05
N PHE A 4 -29.72 24.09 -2.38
CA PHE A 4 -29.33 23.63 -3.71
C PHE A 4 -30.57 23.06 -4.41
N GLY A 5 -31.46 23.99 -4.73
CA GLY A 5 -32.59 23.75 -5.61
C GLY A 5 -32.11 23.49 -7.03
N SER A 6 -32.70 22.47 -7.64
CA SER A 6 -32.52 22.06 -9.03
C SER A 6 -32.66 23.21 -10.02
N GLN A 7 -31.58 23.54 -10.74
CA GLN A 7 -31.65 24.17 -12.06
C GLN A 7 -30.73 23.44 -13.03
N LYS A 8 -31.34 22.85 -14.05
CA LYS A 8 -30.66 22.38 -15.26
C LYS A 8 -30.16 23.61 -16.02
N SER A 9 -28.86 23.80 -16.12
CA SER A 9 -28.25 24.65 -17.14
C SER A 9 -27.07 23.90 -17.77
N ASN A 10 -27.35 23.19 -18.86
CA ASN A 10 -26.34 22.83 -19.87
C ASN A 10 -25.95 24.12 -20.62
N LYS A 11 -25.19 24.99 -19.96
CA LYS A 11 -24.43 26.04 -20.62
C LYS A 11 -23.01 25.90 -20.14
N ASP A 12 -22.12 25.60 -21.08
CA ASP A 12 -20.70 25.47 -20.82
C ASP A 12 -20.21 26.84 -20.33
N VAL A 13 -19.67 26.88 -19.11
CA VAL A 13 -19.26 28.12 -18.42
C VAL A 13 -18.18 28.88 -19.21
N THR A 14 -17.59 28.23 -20.20
CA THR A 14 -16.62 28.78 -21.14
C THR A 14 -17.16 29.84 -22.08
N ASP A 15 -18.47 29.88 -22.36
CA ASP A 15 -19.04 30.83 -23.32
C ASP A 15 -19.13 32.27 -22.79
N GLU A 16 -18.99 32.46 -21.47
CA GLU A 16 -19.05 33.77 -20.81
C GLU A 16 -17.65 34.31 -20.42
N LEU A 17 -16.59 33.54 -20.68
CA LEU A 17 -15.23 33.93 -20.35
C LEU A 17 -14.58 34.75 -21.48
N PRO A 18 -13.80 35.81 -21.16
CA PRO A 18 -12.93 36.49 -22.12
C PRO A 18 -12.01 35.51 -22.87
N GLU A 19 -11.73 35.75 -24.15
CA GLU A 19 -10.96 34.81 -25.02
C GLU A 19 -9.64 34.35 -24.39
N ASN A 20 -8.91 35.26 -23.73
CA ASN A 20 -7.65 34.96 -23.05
C ASN A 20 -7.79 34.06 -21.81
N LEU A 21 -8.98 34.00 -21.21
CA LEU A 21 -9.29 33.13 -20.07
C LEU A 21 -9.92 31.81 -20.51
N GLN A 22 -10.50 31.73 -21.71
CA GLN A 22 -10.97 30.47 -22.28
C GLN A 22 -9.82 29.52 -22.61
N GLU A 23 -8.72 30.04 -23.15
CA GLU A 23 -7.50 29.25 -23.38
C GLU A 23 -6.90 28.74 -22.07
N PHE A 24 -6.81 29.60 -21.04
CA PHE A 24 -6.38 29.18 -19.71
C PHE A 24 -7.34 28.15 -19.09
N TYR A 25 -8.66 28.31 -19.24
CA TYR A 25 -9.62 27.34 -18.74
C TYR A 25 -9.51 26.00 -19.48
N LYS A 26 -9.17 25.98 -20.78
CA LYS A 26 -8.90 24.75 -21.52
C LYS A 26 -7.60 24.07 -21.08
N GLU A 27 -6.57 24.84 -20.74
CA GLU A 27 -5.30 24.31 -20.20
C GLU A 27 -5.43 23.81 -18.76
N VAL A 28 -6.26 24.45 -17.94
CA VAL A 28 -6.35 24.21 -16.48
C VAL A 28 -7.65 23.50 -16.09
N SER A 29 -8.54 23.19 -17.05
CA SER A 29 -9.78 22.45 -16.79
C SER A 29 -9.46 21.10 -16.15
N PRO A 30 -10.12 20.74 -15.04
CA PRO A 30 -9.96 19.43 -14.40
C PRO A 30 -10.27 18.24 -15.31
N THR A 31 -10.94 18.47 -16.45
CA THR A 31 -11.28 17.43 -17.43
C THR A 31 -10.18 17.11 -18.45
N ALA A 32 -9.20 17.99 -18.66
CA ALA A 32 -8.08 17.74 -19.59
C ALA A 32 -7.04 16.78 -19.00
N HIS A 33 -6.90 16.79 -17.67
CA HIS A 33 -6.30 15.68 -16.95
C HIS A 33 -7.38 14.63 -16.66
N LYS A 34 -7.75 13.85 -17.68
CA LYS A 34 -7.89 12.42 -17.40
C LYS A 34 -6.52 11.99 -16.87
N LEU A 35 -6.33 12.11 -15.56
CA LEU A 35 -5.43 11.25 -14.82
C LEU A 35 -5.79 9.86 -15.36
N GLU A 36 -4.91 9.29 -16.19
CA GLU A 36 -4.90 7.84 -16.38
C GLU A 36 -4.92 7.30 -14.96
N LYS A 37 -6.09 6.86 -14.51
CA LYS A 37 -6.23 6.13 -13.28
C LYS A 37 -5.25 5.00 -13.46
N ASP A 38 -4.23 4.98 -12.60
CA ASP A 38 -3.12 4.04 -12.68
C ASP A 38 -3.71 2.66 -13.01
N SER A 39 -3.22 1.96 -14.04
CA SER A 39 -3.88 0.76 -14.59
C SER A 39 -4.29 -0.28 -13.52
N LYS A 40 -3.58 -0.27 -12.40
CA LYS A 40 -3.82 -1.06 -11.20
C LYS A 40 -5.07 -0.65 -10.42
N ASP A 41 -5.36 0.64 -10.28
CA ASP A 41 -6.53 1.15 -9.55
C ASP A 41 -7.83 0.84 -10.30
N GLU A 42 -7.81 0.97 -11.63
CA GLU A 42 -8.93 0.54 -12.46
C GLU A 42 -9.13 -0.98 -12.35
N LYS A 43 -8.04 -1.75 -12.36
CA LYS A 43 -8.11 -3.21 -12.18
C LYS A 43 -8.69 -3.61 -10.83
N VAL A 44 -8.24 -2.99 -9.74
CA VAL A 44 -8.78 -3.26 -8.41
C VAL A 44 -10.27 -2.92 -8.36
N ALA A 45 -10.67 -1.74 -8.84
CA ALA A 45 -12.07 -1.36 -8.89
C ALA A 45 -12.92 -2.37 -9.69
N ASN A 46 -12.44 -2.82 -10.84
CA ASN A 46 -13.10 -3.82 -11.66
C ASN A 46 -13.24 -5.19 -10.96
N VAL A 47 -12.22 -5.62 -10.22
CA VAL A 47 -12.29 -6.86 -9.44
C VAL A 47 -13.29 -6.72 -8.29
N LEU A 48 -13.26 -5.59 -7.57
CA LEU A 48 -14.17 -5.33 -6.46
C LEU A 48 -15.64 -5.26 -6.90
N ASP A 49 -15.92 -4.65 -8.05
CA ASP A 49 -17.26 -4.59 -8.63
C ASP A 49 -17.80 -5.99 -8.95
N ARG A 50 -16.95 -6.86 -9.51
CA ARG A 50 -17.31 -8.26 -9.84
C ARG A 50 -17.54 -9.14 -8.62
N GLN A 51 -16.77 -8.93 -7.55
CA GLN A 51 -16.86 -9.78 -6.36
C GLN A 51 -18.16 -9.53 -5.58
N ASN A 52 -18.85 -8.40 -5.82
CA ASN A 52 -20.17 -8.03 -5.28
C ASN A 52 -20.40 -8.55 -3.86
N THR A 53 -19.39 -8.33 -3.00
CA THR A 53 -19.37 -8.89 -1.65
C THR A 53 -20.37 -8.15 -0.80
N GLN A 54 -21.43 -8.85 -0.38
CA GLN A 54 -22.27 -8.38 0.70
C GLN A 54 -21.42 -8.11 1.93
N TYR A 55 -21.76 -7.05 2.65
CA TYR A 55 -21.08 -6.70 3.88
C TYR A 55 -21.05 -7.89 4.84
N SER A 56 -19.86 -8.18 5.38
CA SER A 56 -19.65 -9.18 6.43
C SER A 56 -18.95 -8.50 7.61
N PHE A 57 -19.58 -8.56 8.77
CA PHE A 57 -19.03 -8.03 10.02
C PHE A 57 -17.70 -8.72 10.37
N GLU A 58 -17.64 -10.05 10.24
CA GLU A 58 -16.42 -10.84 10.50
C GLU A 58 -15.25 -10.41 9.61
N PHE A 59 -15.55 -10.07 8.36
CA PHE A 59 -14.51 -9.61 7.44
C PHE A 59 -14.04 -8.19 7.76
N ASP A 60 -14.95 -7.30 8.17
CA ASP A 60 -14.59 -5.96 8.59
C ASP A 60 -13.73 -5.98 9.87
N GLU A 61 -14.10 -6.80 10.86
CA GLU A 61 -13.31 -7.02 12.07
C GLU A 61 -11.92 -7.56 11.73
N PHE A 62 -11.85 -8.58 10.85
CA PHE A 62 -10.58 -9.13 10.37
C PHE A 62 -9.67 -8.04 9.76
N LYS A 63 -10.20 -7.14 8.92
CA LYS A 63 -9.39 -6.06 8.31
C LYS A 63 -8.86 -5.06 9.35
N ARG A 64 -9.57 -4.85 10.46
CA ARG A 64 -9.12 -3.99 11.58
C ARG A 64 -8.06 -4.69 12.43
N GLU A 65 -8.21 -5.99 12.63
CA GLU A 65 -7.24 -6.80 13.38
C GLU A 65 -5.95 -6.99 12.59
N PHE A 66 -6.05 -7.19 11.28
CA PHE A 66 -4.93 -7.43 10.37
C PHE A 66 -4.74 -6.28 9.39
N SER A 67 -4.70 -5.03 9.88
CA SER A 67 -4.36 -3.87 9.04
C SER A 67 -2.98 -4.03 8.40
N ALA A 68 -2.67 -3.26 7.35
CA ALA A 68 -1.34 -3.30 6.71
C ALA A 68 -0.21 -3.12 7.74
N GLN A 69 -0.34 -2.13 8.64
CA GLN A 69 0.63 -1.87 9.70
C GLN A 69 0.82 -3.07 10.65
N LYS A 70 -0.28 -3.68 11.11
CA LYS A 70 -0.21 -4.85 12.00
C LYS A 70 0.33 -6.08 11.27
N SER A 71 -0.03 -6.24 10.00
CA SER A 71 0.48 -7.32 9.15
C SER A 71 1.98 -7.19 8.90
N SER A 72 2.49 -5.96 8.70
CA SER A 72 3.93 -5.70 8.65
C SER A 72 4.62 -6.10 9.94
N ALA A 73 4.04 -5.73 11.09
CA ALA A 73 4.61 -6.10 12.38
C ALA A 73 4.65 -7.62 12.58
N ILE A 74 3.63 -8.35 12.13
CA ILE A 74 3.61 -9.82 12.17
C ILE A 74 4.71 -10.40 11.27
N ASN A 75 4.83 -9.94 10.03
CA ASN A 75 5.86 -10.44 9.11
C ASN A 75 7.29 -10.11 9.61
N CYS A 76 7.46 -8.99 10.31
CA CYS A 76 8.75 -8.59 10.89
C CYS A 76 8.99 -9.10 12.32
N ALA A 77 8.12 -9.98 12.86
CA ALA A 77 8.19 -10.40 14.26
C ALA A 77 9.51 -11.12 14.60
N GLU A 78 10.10 -11.85 13.65
CA GLU A 78 11.38 -12.53 13.86
C GLU A 78 12.53 -11.54 14.09
N LEU A 79 12.56 -10.43 13.34
CA LEU A 79 13.54 -9.36 13.54
C LEU A 79 13.30 -8.62 14.85
N GLN A 80 12.04 -8.40 15.24
CA GLN A 80 11.71 -7.80 16.53
C GLN A 80 12.17 -8.70 17.70
N ALA A 81 12.03 -10.02 17.56
CA ALA A 81 12.57 -10.96 18.52
C ALA A 81 14.11 -10.93 18.57
N ALA A 82 14.79 -10.75 17.44
CA ALA A 82 16.25 -10.57 17.40
C ALA A 82 16.71 -9.29 18.13
N VAL A 83 15.96 -8.20 17.99
CA VAL A 83 16.20 -6.95 18.75
C VAL A 83 16.07 -7.20 20.25
N LEU A 84 15.02 -7.88 20.70
CA LEU A 84 14.82 -8.20 22.12
C LEU A 84 15.95 -9.05 22.68
N LYS A 85 16.39 -10.09 21.95
CA LYS A 85 17.54 -10.93 22.35
C LYS A 85 18.83 -10.12 22.47
N CYS A 86 19.05 -9.14 21.59
CA CYS A 86 20.21 -8.27 21.70
C CYS A 86 20.16 -7.44 23.00
N TYR A 87 18.99 -6.91 23.36
CA TYR A 87 18.81 -6.20 24.63
C TYR A 87 19.02 -7.10 25.86
N GLU A 88 18.59 -8.36 25.81
CA GLU A 88 18.83 -9.33 26.90
C GLU A 88 20.31 -9.67 27.08
N GLY A 89 21.08 -9.69 25.99
CA GLY A 89 22.53 -9.90 26.00
C GLY A 89 23.35 -8.66 26.37
N TRP A 90 22.70 -7.51 26.58
CA TRP A 90 23.38 -6.25 26.83
C TRP A 90 23.94 -6.20 28.26
N SER A 91 25.25 -6.44 28.37
CA SER A 91 26.03 -6.20 29.59
C SER A 91 26.38 -4.71 29.70
N PHE A 92 26.37 -4.18 30.93
CA PHE A 92 26.69 -2.79 31.29
C PHE A 92 28.06 -2.28 30.78
N PHE A 93 28.93 -3.18 30.30
CA PHE A 93 30.27 -2.88 29.78
C PHE A 93 30.44 -3.14 28.27
N GLY A 94 29.37 -3.50 27.54
CA GLY A 94 29.42 -3.83 26.11
C GLY A 94 29.24 -2.60 25.20
N VAL A 95 30.11 -2.48 24.19
CA VAL A 95 30.09 -1.43 23.15
C VAL A 95 29.02 -1.70 22.06
N ASP A 96 28.38 -2.88 22.08
CA ASP A 96 27.35 -3.24 21.11
C ASP A 96 26.01 -2.61 21.46
N ASN A 97 25.76 -1.45 20.87
CA ASN A 97 24.43 -0.88 20.78
C ASN A 97 23.65 -1.66 19.73
N CYS A 98 22.58 -2.37 20.12
CA CYS A 98 21.61 -3.10 19.28
C CYS A 98 21.01 -2.33 18.08
N SER A 99 21.52 -1.14 17.79
CA SER A 99 21.29 -0.27 16.65
C SER A 99 21.20 -0.99 15.30
N ALA A 100 22.02 -2.03 15.04
CA ALA A 100 21.97 -2.77 13.78
C ALA A 100 20.64 -3.53 13.64
N GLU A 101 20.26 -4.31 14.66
CA GLU A 101 19.00 -5.05 14.64
C GLU A 101 17.78 -4.12 14.69
N ILE A 102 17.87 -3.01 15.43
CA ILE A 102 16.81 -2.00 15.47
C ILE A 102 16.59 -1.40 14.08
N LYS A 103 17.68 -1.04 13.37
CA LYS A 103 17.59 -0.51 12.01
C LYS A 103 17.00 -1.54 11.04
N ARG A 104 17.40 -2.81 11.13
CA ARG A 104 16.83 -3.89 10.30
C ARG A 104 15.34 -4.08 10.58
N GLY A 105 14.94 -4.14 11.85
CA GLY A 105 13.54 -4.26 12.24
C GLY A 105 12.68 -3.09 11.75
N ALA A 106 13.16 -1.85 11.89
CA ALA A 106 12.49 -0.66 11.35
C ALA A 106 12.38 -0.73 9.82
N LYS A 107 13.45 -1.12 9.13
CA LYS A 107 13.47 -1.21 7.67
C LYS A 107 12.57 -2.31 7.13
N CYS A 108 12.46 -3.44 7.82
CA CYS A 108 11.50 -4.49 7.51
C CYS A 108 10.08 -3.94 7.54
N ASN A 109 9.69 -3.26 8.62
CA ASN A 109 8.34 -2.70 8.74
C ASN A 109 8.03 -1.70 7.61
N GLU A 110 8.98 -0.80 7.31
CA GLU A 110 8.83 0.17 6.21
C GLU A 110 8.62 -0.51 4.85
N LEU A 111 9.46 -1.51 4.52
CA LEU A 111 9.39 -2.22 3.25
C LEU A 111 8.11 -3.05 3.12
N GLN A 112 7.70 -3.73 4.20
CA GLN A 112 6.47 -4.50 4.26
C GLN A 112 5.24 -3.61 4.12
N GLU A 113 5.19 -2.47 4.82
CA GLU A 113 4.06 -1.54 4.75
C GLU A 113 3.92 -0.95 3.34
N ARG A 114 5.04 -0.55 2.73
CA ARG A 114 5.06 -0.07 1.34
C ARG A 114 4.58 -1.16 0.38
N ALA A 115 5.01 -2.40 0.57
CA ALA A 115 4.57 -3.52 -0.24
C ALA A 115 3.06 -3.78 -0.10
N PHE A 116 2.52 -3.72 1.11
CA PHE A 116 1.08 -3.84 1.35
C PHE A 116 0.29 -2.73 0.66
N GLN A 117 0.78 -1.48 0.74
CA GLN A 117 0.15 -0.36 0.03
C GLN A 117 0.18 -0.57 -1.50
N ARG A 118 1.34 -0.98 -2.05
CA ARG A 118 1.51 -1.23 -3.50
C ARG A 118 0.63 -2.37 -4.00
N LEU A 119 0.38 -3.38 -3.16
CA LEU A 119 -0.54 -4.48 -3.46
C LEU A 119 -1.98 -4.21 -3.04
N ARG A 120 -2.31 -2.97 -2.63
CA ARG A 120 -3.67 -2.54 -2.28
C ARG A 120 -4.29 -3.41 -1.17
N TYR A 121 -3.47 -3.86 -0.23
CA TYR A 121 -3.86 -4.83 0.80
C TYR A 121 -5.13 -4.44 1.58
N ASN A 122 -5.29 -3.16 1.94
CA ASN A 122 -6.46 -2.70 2.69
C ASN A 122 -7.79 -2.80 1.89
N GLU A 123 -7.69 -2.94 0.56
CA GLU A 123 -8.82 -3.07 -0.35
C GLU A 123 -9.15 -4.54 -0.66
N CYS A 124 -8.42 -5.51 -0.09
CA CYS A 124 -8.71 -6.92 -0.29
C CYS A 124 -10.19 -7.25 -0.01
N TYR A 125 -10.78 -8.15 -0.80
CA TYR A 125 -12.22 -8.44 -0.77
C TYR A 125 -12.59 -9.70 0.02
N SER A 126 -11.62 -10.49 0.45
CA SER A 126 -11.85 -11.67 1.29
C SER A 126 -10.65 -11.96 2.18
N GLN A 127 -10.89 -12.60 3.34
CA GLN A 127 -9.81 -13.03 4.25
C GLN A 127 -8.76 -13.87 3.51
N LYS A 128 -9.20 -14.73 2.59
CA LYS A 128 -8.32 -15.56 1.76
C LYS A 128 -7.37 -14.71 0.90
N GLN A 129 -7.89 -13.67 0.25
CA GLN A 129 -7.07 -12.78 -0.56
C GLN A 129 -6.10 -11.97 0.31
N CYS A 130 -6.57 -11.40 1.43
CA CYS A 130 -5.69 -10.65 2.33
C CYS A 130 -4.54 -11.54 2.84
N ASN A 131 -4.85 -12.77 3.28
CA ASN A 131 -3.84 -13.72 3.72
C ASN A 131 -2.87 -14.12 2.59
N ALA A 132 -3.36 -14.27 1.36
CA ALA A 132 -2.51 -14.53 0.20
C ALA A 132 -1.54 -13.37 -0.06
N ILE A 133 -2.01 -12.12 0.03
CA ILE A 133 -1.15 -10.93 -0.08
C ILE A 133 -0.09 -10.95 1.01
N ARG A 134 -0.48 -11.15 2.27
CA ARG A 134 0.43 -11.19 3.41
C ARG A 134 1.54 -12.22 3.23
N TYR A 135 1.18 -13.43 2.81
CA TYR A 135 2.13 -14.49 2.53
C TYR A 135 3.06 -14.14 1.37
N VAL A 136 2.53 -13.61 0.25
CA VAL A 136 3.35 -13.23 -0.91
C VAL A 136 4.34 -12.12 -0.56
N VAL A 137 3.92 -11.10 0.19
CA VAL A 137 4.81 -10.02 0.62
C VAL A 137 5.94 -10.58 1.48
N ASP A 138 5.63 -11.44 2.43
CA ASP A 138 6.62 -12.06 3.31
C ASP A 138 7.63 -12.93 2.54
N GLN A 139 7.15 -13.75 1.61
CA GLN A 139 8.00 -14.54 0.73
C GLN A 139 8.92 -13.67 -0.15
N LEU A 140 8.37 -12.60 -0.73
CA LEU A 140 9.16 -11.69 -1.56
C LEU A 140 10.19 -10.92 -0.74
N PHE A 141 9.86 -10.56 0.51
CA PHE A 141 10.81 -9.95 1.42
C PHE A 141 11.97 -10.90 1.70
N THR A 142 11.68 -12.13 2.15
CA THR A 142 12.71 -13.14 2.45
C THR A 142 13.56 -13.46 1.23
N LYS A 143 12.95 -13.57 0.04
CA LYS A 143 13.64 -13.82 -1.23
C LYS A 143 14.64 -12.73 -1.60
N ASN A 144 14.31 -11.46 -1.35
CA ASN A 144 15.11 -10.33 -1.82
C ASN A 144 16.08 -9.80 -0.76
N PHE A 145 15.72 -9.88 0.51
CA PHE A 145 16.48 -9.27 1.61
C PHE A 145 17.10 -10.29 2.57
N GLY A 146 16.74 -11.57 2.48
CA GLY A 146 17.09 -12.59 3.47
C GLY A 146 16.09 -12.65 4.62
N GLN A 147 16.22 -13.66 5.48
CA GLN A 147 15.25 -13.92 6.57
C GLN A 147 15.24 -12.78 7.59
N LEU A 148 16.40 -12.15 7.85
CA LEU A 148 16.52 -11.06 8.83
C LEU A 148 16.83 -9.71 8.18
N GLY A 149 16.64 -9.58 6.86
CA GLY A 149 16.91 -8.34 6.14
C GLY A 149 18.40 -8.00 6.06
N GLU A 150 19.26 -9.01 5.95
CA GLU A 150 20.71 -8.88 5.88
C GLU A 150 21.17 -8.19 4.60
N ASN A 151 20.40 -8.32 3.52
CA ASN A 151 20.77 -7.87 2.17
C ASN A 151 20.05 -6.59 1.73
N VAL A 152 19.55 -5.77 2.66
CA VAL A 152 18.84 -4.53 2.29
C VAL A 152 19.82 -3.51 1.70
N ASN A 153 19.72 -3.30 0.39
CA ASN A 153 20.48 -2.33 -0.39
C ASN A 153 19.61 -1.81 -1.56
N GLU A 154 20.14 -0.92 -2.40
CA GLU A 154 19.36 -0.33 -3.50
C GLU A 154 18.96 -1.37 -4.56
N GLU A 155 19.87 -2.28 -4.92
CA GLU A 155 19.62 -3.31 -5.93
C GLU A 155 18.49 -4.28 -5.50
N SER A 156 18.55 -4.77 -4.26
CA SER A 156 17.52 -5.65 -3.69
C SER A 156 16.18 -4.94 -3.54
N GLN A 157 16.17 -3.64 -3.25
CA GLN A 157 14.93 -2.84 -3.19
C GLN A 157 14.29 -2.70 -4.57
N VAL A 158 15.07 -2.37 -5.61
CA VAL A 158 14.57 -2.28 -6.98
C VAL A 158 14.02 -3.63 -7.44
N LYS A 159 14.72 -4.72 -7.13
CA LYS A 159 14.27 -6.08 -7.46
C LYS A 159 12.99 -6.46 -6.71
N PHE A 160 12.88 -6.10 -5.42
CA PHE A 160 11.69 -6.31 -4.63
C PHE A 160 10.48 -5.54 -5.20
N GLU A 161 10.66 -4.29 -5.59
CA GLU A 161 9.60 -3.50 -6.23
C GLU A 161 9.16 -4.10 -7.57
N TYR A 162 10.10 -4.55 -8.39
CA TYR A 162 9.79 -5.27 -9.63
C TYR A 162 9.02 -6.57 -9.36
N ASP A 163 9.48 -7.38 -8.40
CA ASP A 163 8.80 -8.62 -8.02
C ASP A 163 7.37 -8.35 -7.51
N LEU A 164 7.14 -7.27 -6.75
CA LEU A 164 5.81 -6.84 -6.30
C LEU A 164 4.88 -6.52 -7.47
N ASP A 165 5.40 -5.83 -8.50
CA ASP A 165 4.62 -5.53 -9.69
C ASP A 165 4.25 -6.80 -10.47
N GLN A 166 5.15 -7.77 -10.56
CA GLN A 166 4.92 -9.06 -11.23
C GLN A 166 3.90 -9.96 -10.50
N VAL A 167 3.70 -9.78 -9.20
CA VAL A 167 2.69 -10.54 -8.44
C VAL A 167 1.36 -9.81 -8.33
N PHE A 168 1.31 -8.49 -8.55
CA PHE A 168 0.08 -7.69 -8.48
C PHE A 168 -1.05 -8.33 -9.30
N ASP A 169 -0.75 -8.67 -10.56
CA ASP A 169 -1.71 -9.27 -11.47
C ASP A 169 -2.16 -10.67 -11.08
N ARG A 170 -1.39 -11.37 -10.24
CA ARG A 170 -1.73 -12.71 -9.74
C ARG A 170 -2.63 -12.65 -8.52
N VAL A 171 -2.44 -11.64 -7.69
CA VAL A 171 -3.22 -11.38 -6.47
C VAL A 171 -4.58 -10.77 -6.81
N TRP A 172 -4.64 -9.92 -7.83
CA TRP A 172 -5.84 -9.18 -8.24
C TRP A 172 -6.47 -9.75 -9.51
N LYS A 173 -6.65 -11.07 -9.56
CA LYS A 173 -7.37 -11.76 -10.64
C LYS A 173 -8.87 -11.79 -10.41
#